data_AF-A0A3B8KZI8-F1
#
_entry.id   AF-A0A3B8KZI8-F1
#
_cell.length_a   1.000
_cell.length_b   1.000
_cell.length_c   1.000
_cell.angle_alpha   90.00
_cell.angle_beta   90.00
_cell.angle_gamma   90.00
#
_symmetry.space_group_name_H-M   'P 1'
#
loop_
_entity.id
_entity.type
_entity.pdbx_description
1 polymer ?
#
loop_
_entity_poly.entity_id
_entity_poly.type
_entity_poly.pdbx_seq_one_letter_code
_entity_poly.pdbx_strand_id
1 'polypeptide(L)'
;PMFGTNPFGVAIPCEKEPPYILDMSTSVVPVNRVEFARDRGESIPIGWCLDAEGNPTSDPATAKIYLPLGGARETGGHKGFGLAMIVEAMTALLS
;
A
#
# COMPACT_ATOMS: atom_id res chain seq x y z
N PRO A 1 11.27 3.71 -7.03
CA PRO A 1 10.04 4.07 -6.29
C PRO A 1 9.59 5.48 -6.66
N MET A 2 8.31 5.69 -7.00
CA MET A 2 7.79 7.07 -7.10
C MET A 2 7.07 7.55 -5.83
N PHE A 3 6.44 6.66 -5.04
CA PHE A 3 5.76 7.03 -3.78
C PHE A 3 6.00 6.01 -2.65
N GLY A 4 5.83 6.46 -1.41
CA GLY A 4 5.79 5.59 -0.22
C GLY A 4 4.45 4.86 -0.06
N THR A 5 4.20 4.31 1.13
CA THR A 5 2.90 3.67 1.46
C THR A 5 1.76 4.67 1.69
N ASN A 6 2.11 5.96 1.82
CA ASN A 6 1.24 7.14 1.90
C ASN A 6 -0.10 6.87 2.60
N PRO A 7 -0.07 6.60 3.92
CA PRO A 7 -1.27 6.26 4.66
C PRO A 7 -2.15 7.49 4.88
N PHE A 8 -3.44 7.25 5.08
CA PHE A 8 -4.39 8.27 5.53
C PHE A 8 -5.42 7.66 6.48
N GLY A 9 -5.96 8.51 7.36
CA GLY A 9 -7.00 8.16 8.30
C GLY A 9 -8.26 8.99 8.11
N VAL A 10 -9.43 8.38 8.30
CA VAL A 10 -10.73 9.07 8.31
C VAL A 10 -11.50 8.62 9.55
N ALA A 11 -11.96 9.59 10.34
CA ALA A 11 -12.84 9.35 11.47
C ALA A 11 -14.20 10.01 11.20
N ILE A 12 -15.29 9.25 11.35
CA ILE A 12 -16.66 9.74 11.21
C ILE A 12 -17.37 9.54 12.56
N PRO A 13 -17.79 10.61 13.24
CA PRO A 13 -18.55 10.50 14.49
C PRO A 13 -19.90 9.79 14.27
N CYS A 14 -20.30 8.94 15.22
CA CYS A 14 -21.53 8.14 15.12
C CYS A 14 -22.48 8.31 16.31
N GLU A 15 -22.55 9.52 16.88
CA GLU A 15 -23.37 9.86 18.06
C GLU A 15 -23.21 8.86 19.23
N LYS A 16 -24.18 7.94 19.37
CA LYS A 16 -24.25 6.94 20.43
C LYS A 16 -23.47 5.67 20.11
N GLU A 17 -23.15 5.44 18.83
CA GLU A 17 -22.40 4.27 18.38
C GLU A 17 -20.90 4.57 18.34
N PRO A 18 -20.04 3.54 18.35
CA PRO A 18 -18.60 3.71 18.13
C PRO A 18 -18.33 4.46 16.81
N PRO A 19 -17.36 5.39 16.78
CA PRO A 19 -17.04 6.12 15.57
C PRO A 19 -16.51 5.16 14.49
N TYR A 20 -16.85 5.42 13.24
CA TYR A 20 -16.18 4.77 12.12
C TYR A 20 -14.76 5.33 12.02
N ILE A 21 -13.78 4.44 12.11
CA ILE A 21 -12.36 4.78 11.96
C ILE A 21 -11.79 3.94 10.82
N LEU A 22 -11.28 4.61 9.81
CA LEU A 22 -10.45 4.03 8.77
C LEU A 22 -9.02 4.50 8.99
N ASP A 23 -8.08 3.57 9.03
CA ASP A 23 -6.64 3.81 8.98
C ASP A 23 -6.02 2.80 8.02
N MET A 24 -5.44 3.28 6.93
CA MET A 24 -4.95 2.42 5.87
C MET A 24 -3.80 3.02 5.08
N SER A 25 -2.91 2.16 4.59
CA SER A 25 -1.96 2.49 3.54
C SER A 25 -2.66 2.60 2.18
N THR A 26 -2.07 3.37 1.27
CA THR A 26 -2.46 3.39 -0.15
C THR A 26 -1.70 2.35 -0.98
N SER A 27 -0.87 1.52 -0.35
CA SER A 27 -0.33 0.27 -0.91
C SER A 27 -1.25 -0.93 -0.61
N VAL A 28 -1.20 -1.96 -1.45
CA VAL A 28 -1.98 -3.21 -1.28
C VAL A 28 -1.56 -4.01 -0.03
N VAL A 29 -0.31 -3.83 0.40
CA VAL A 29 0.26 -4.47 1.58
C VAL A 29 1.15 -3.45 2.31
N PRO A 30 1.19 -3.46 3.65
CA PRO A 30 2.19 -2.69 4.39
C PRO A 30 3.58 -3.34 4.29
N VAL A 31 4.62 -2.51 4.25
CA VAL A 31 6.03 -2.94 4.05
C VAL A 31 6.47 -3.96 5.10
N ASN A 32 6.14 -3.72 6.36
CA ASN A 32 6.50 -4.60 7.48
C ASN A 32 6.03 -6.04 7.29
N ARG A 33 4.89 -6.27 6.61
CA ARG A 33 4.36 -7.61 6.39
C ARG A 33 5.20 -8.39 5.38
N VAL A 34 5.78 -7.72 4.40
CA VAL A 34 6.74 -8.31 3.45
C VAL A 34 8.08 -8.57 4.13
N GLU A 35 8.52 -7.65 4.99
CA GLU A 35 9.75 -7.84 5.79
C GLU A 35 9.62 -9.03 6.75
N PHE A 36 8.49 -9.18 7.43
CA PHE A 36 8.26 -10.36 8.27
C PHE A 36 8.22 -11.67 7.49
N ALA A 37 7.63 -11.67 6.29
CA ALA A 37 7.65 -12.84 5.42
C ALA A 37 9.10 -13.19 5.02
N ARG A 38 9.91 -12.19 4.66
CA ARG A 38 11.35 -12.38 4.37
C ARG A 38 12.09 -13.00 5.55
N ASP A 39 11.91 -12.44 6.74
CA ASP A 39 12.64 -12.87 7.94
C ASP A 39 12.24 -14.29 8.37
N ARG A 40 11.02 -14.73 8.02
CA ARG A 40 10.52 -16.10 8.24
C ARG A 40 10.84 -17.07 7.11
N GLY A 41 11.38 -16.59 5.98
CA GLY A 41 11.56 -17.40 4.77
C GLY A 41 10.23 -17.84 4.14
N GLU A 42 9.16 -17.08 4.34
CA GLU A 42 7.83 -17.33 3.79
C GLU A 42 7.64 -16.58 2.46
N SER A 43 6.91 -17.18 1.52
CA SER A 43 6.52 -16.51 0.28
C SER A 43 5.42 -15.46 0.52
N ILE A 44 5.38 -14.44 -0.33
CA ILE A 44 4.31 -13.44 -0.35
C ILE A 44 3.33 -13.69 -1.52
N PRO A 45 2.05 -13.31 -1.38
CA PRO A 45 1.09 -13.40 -2.48
C PRO A 45 1.53 -12.62 -3.73
N ILE A 46 1.33 -13.24 -4.90
CA ILE A 46 1.44 -12.53 -6.18
C ILE A 46 0.44 -11.37 -6.21
N GLY A 47 0.89 -10.22 -6.72
CA GLY A 47 0.11 -8.99 -6.75
C GLY A 47 0.33 -8.08 -5.54
N TRP A 48 1.21 -8.44 -4.60
CA TRP A 48 1.70 -7.53 -3.57
C TRP A 48 2.86 -6.67 -4.06
N CYS A 49 3.85 -7.30 -4.66
CA CYS A 49 5.10 -6.66 -5.06
C CYS A 49 5.55 -7.10 -6.45
N LEU A 50 6.40 -6.27 -7.05
CA LEU A 50 7.19 -6.56 -8.24
C LEU A 50 8.68 -6.56 -7.89
N ASP A 51 9.48 -7.26 -8.69
CA ASP A 51 10.95 -7.21 -8.65
C ASP A 51 11.50 -5.89 -9.22
N ALA A 52 12.83 -5.80 -9.36
CA ALA A 52 13.49 -4.59 -9.88
C ALA A 52 13.18 -4.35 -11.37
N GLU A 53 12.90 -5.43 -12.10
CA GLU A 53 12.57 -5.46 -13.53
C GLU A 53 11.08 -5.20 -13.79
N GLY A 54 10.25 -5.17 -12.74
CA GLY A 54 8.82 -4.93 -12.81
C GLY A 54 7.98 -6.20 -13.01
N ASN A 55 8.55 -7.39 -12.83
CA ASN A 55 7.79 -8.63 -12.89
C ASN A 55 7.14 -8.96 -11.53
N PRO A 56 5.94 -9.55 -11.50
CA PRO A 56 5.34 -10.03 -10.25
C PRO A 56 6.23 -11.02 -9.53
N THR A 57 6.45 -10.83 -8.23
CA THR A 57 7.26 -11.73 -7.41
C THR A 57 6.50 -12.24 -6.20
N SER A 58 6.78 -13.49 -5.83
CA SER A 58 6.36 -14.11 -4.56
C SER A 58 7.51 -14.26 -3.57
N ASP A 59 8.73 -13.91 -3.98
CA ASP A 59 9.90 -13.92 -3.12
C ASP A 59 10.07 -12.54 -2.47
N PRO A 60 9.90 -12.42 -1.15
CA PRO A 60 10.04 -11.15 -0.46
C PRO A 60 11.48 -10.59 -0.51
N ALA A 61 12.50 -11.39 -0.82
CA ALA A 61 13.86 -10.91 -1.00
C ALA A 61 14.04 -10.10 -2.30
N THR A 62 13.25 -10.41 -3.33
CA THR A 62 13.27 -9.71 -4.62
C THR A 62 12.23 -8.60 -4.72
N ALA A 63 11.29 -8.49 -3.77
CA ALA A 63 10.29 -7.44 -3.72
C ALA A 63 10.91 -6.03 -3.63
N LYS A 64 10.83 -5.25 -4.71
CA LYS A 64 11.33 -3.86 -4.79
C LYS A 64 10.25 -2.82 -4.99
N ILE A 65 9.16 -3.17 -5.66
CA ILE A 65 8.09 -2.24 -6.01
C ILE A 65 6.80 -2.75 -5.38
N TYR A 66 6.19 -1.95 -4.50
CA TYR A 66 4.93 -2.29 -3.84
C TYR A 66 3.77 -1.79 -4.71
N LEU A 67 2.81 -2.66 -4.99
CA LEU A 67 1.66 -2.29 -5.80
C LEU A 67 0.69 -1.40 -4.99
N PRO A 68 0.03 -0.43 -5.66
CA PRO A 68 -0.96 0.42 -5.01
C PRO A 68 -2.18 -0.38 -4.56
N LEU A 69 -3.00 0.19 -3.70
CA LEU A 69 -4.30 -0.36 -3.34
C LEU A 69 -5.13 -0.63 -4.59
N GLY A 70 -5.70 -1.83 -4.66
CA GLY A 70 -6.33 -2.34 -5.89
C GLY A 70 -5.36 -3.08 -6.82
N GLY A 71 -4.10 -3.25 -6.44
CA GLY A 71 -3.13 -4.13 -7.11
C GLY A 71 -2.69 -3.61 -8.48
N ALA A 72 -2.80 -4.47 -9.49
CA ALA A 72 -2.45 -4.15 -10.86
C ALA A 72 -3.47 -3.19 -11.53
N ARG A 73 -3.18 -2.75 -12.75
CA ARG A 73 -4.06 -1.82 -13.49
C ARG A 73 -5.44 -2.42 -13.72
N GLU A 74 -5.49 -3.71 -14.03
CA GLU A 74 -6.67 -4.50 -14.37
C GLU A 74 -7.62 -4.64 -13.17
N THR A 75 -7.07 -4.67 -11.96
CA THR A 75 -7.81 -4.77 -10.70
C THR A 75 -8.12 -3.41 -10.06
N GLY A 76 -7.78 -2.32 -10.74
CA GLY A 76 -8.12 -0.96 -10.30
C GLY A 76 -7.03 -0.23 -9.51
N GLY A 77 -5.77 -0.69 -9.57
CA GLY A 77 -4.62 -0.08 -8.88
C GLY A 77 -4.41 1.42 -9.14
N HIS A 78 -4.88 1.92 -10.29
CA HIS A 78 -4.86 3.36 -10.60
C HIS A 78 -5.65 4.21 -9.59
N LYS A 79 -6.68 3.65 -8.94
CA LYS A 79 -7.43 4.34 -7.89
C LYS A 79 -6.61 4.48 -6.61
N GLY A 80 -5.92 3.41 -6.19
CA GLY A 80 -5.01 3.45 -5.06
C GLY A 80 -3.83 4.39 -5.30
N PHE A 81 -3.29 4.38 -6.51
CA PHE A 81 -2.25 5.33 -6.93
C PHE A 81 -2.75 6.78 -6.86
N GLY A 82 -3.96 7.06 -7.35
CA GLY A 82 -4.57 8.39 -7.26
C GLY A 82 -4.74 8.87 -5.81
N LEU A 83 -5.11 7.98 -4.88
CA LEU A 83 -5.16 8.29 -3.46
C LEU A 83 -3.76 8.58 -2.89
N ALA A 84 -2.77 7.76 -3.22
CA ALA A 84 -1.38 7.95 -2.79
C ALA A 84 -0.82 9.31 -3.22
N MET A 85 -1.13 9.75 -4.44
CA MET A 85 -0.75 11.05 -5.00
C MET A 85 -1.32 12.22 -4.22
N ILE A 86 -2.59 12.14 -3.80
CA ILE A 86 -3.23 13.21 -3.02
C ILE A 86 -2.55 13.32 -1.66
N VAL A 87 -2.32 12.19 -0.98
CA VAL A 87 -1.62 12.17 0.31
C VAL A 87 -0.22 12.76 0.15
N GLU A 88 0.54 12.33 -0.86
CA GLU A 88 1.88 12.88 -1.14
C GLU A 88 1.85 14.39 -1.33
N ALA A 89 0.93 14.91 -2.16
CA ALA A 89 0.83 16.34 -2.38
C ALA A 89 0.49 17.11 -1.10
N MET A 90 -0.42 16.58 -0.27
CA MET A 90 -0.79 17.20 1.00
C MET A 90 0.38 17.21 1.99
N THR A 91 1.11 16.10 2.12
CA THR A 91 2.13 15.95 3.17
C THR A 91 3.52 16.42 2.76
N ALA A 92 3.88 16.29 1.49
CA ALA A 92 5.23 16.62 1.00
C ALA A 92 5.31 18.01 0.36
N LEU A 93 4.22 18.52 -0.24
CA LEU A 93 4.22 19.82 -0.93
C LEU A 93 3.53 20.94 -0.13
N LEU A 94 2.48 20.62 0.63
CA LEU A 94 1.64 21.63 1.29
C LEU A 94 1.85 21.74 2.81
N SER A 95 2.70 20.89 3.40
CA SER A 95 2.97 20.86 4.85
C SER A 95 4.24 21.62 5.22
#